data_AF-A0A2T4DW60-F1
#
_entry.id   AF-A0A2T4DW60-F1
#
_cell.length_a   1.000
_cell.length_b   1.000
_cell.length_c   1.000
_cell.angle_alpha   90.00
_cell.angle_beta   90.00
_cell.angle_gamma   90.00
#
_symmetry.space_group_name_H-M   'P 1'
#
loop_
_entity.id
_entity.type
_entity.pdbx_description
1 polymer ?
#
loop_
_entity_poly.entity_id
_entity_poly.type
_entity_poly.pdbx_seq_one_letter_code
_entity_poly.pdbx_strand_id
1 'polypeptide(L)'
;MWGVLFLGRDKNLQTLATLEITPIFREKILYDLEVSDYIEGPLEENLLGGEEMWVFGREIKKQEVYIKITLGKSSSQTICISFHIAEHPMKYPLKQTT
;
A
#
# COMPACT_ATOMS: atom_id res chain seq x y z
N MET A 1 5.78 -17.97 -8.76
CA MET A 1 4.75 -16.99 -9.20
C MET A 1 5.35 -15.61 -9.05
N TRP A 2 5.19 -14.74 -10.05
CA TRP A 2 5.71 -13.37 -10.04
C TRP A 2 4.54 -12.40 -9.79
N GLY A 3 4.82 -11.22 -9.21
CA GLY A 3 3.84 -10.15 -8.98
C GLY A 3 3.27 -10.09 -7.55
N VAL A 4 2.37 -9.12 -7.33
CA VAL A 4 1.79 -8.80 -6.02
C VAL A 4 0.39 -9.41 -5.86
N LEU A 5 0.13 -10.05 -4.71
CA LEU A 5 -1.21 -10.49 -4.33
C LEU A 5 -1.98 -9.33 -3.67
N PHE A 6 -3.17 -9.02 -4.16
CA PHE A 6 -4.02 -7.97 -3.57
C PHE A 6 -5.19 -8.57 -2.81
N LEU A 7 -5.37 -8.19 -1.54
CA LEU A 7 -6.54 -8.64 -0.78
C LEU A 7 -7.81 -7.90 -1.25
N GLY A 8 -8.85 -8.69 -1.57
CA GLY A 8 -10.15 -8.22 -2.03
C GLY A 8 -11.02 -7.67 -0.91
N ARG A 9 -10.67 -6.50 -0.37
CA ARG A 9 -11.47 -5.78 0.63
C ARG A 9 -12.37 -4.74 -0.04
N ASP A 10 -13.57 -4.54 0.47
CA ASP A 10 -14.54 -3.58 -0.12
C ASP A 10 -13.98 -2.16 -0.25
N LYS A 11 -13.28 -1.66 0.77
CA LYS A 11 -12.63 -0.34 0.73
C LYS A 11 -11.57 -0.22 -0.37
N ASN A 12 -10.85 -1.31 -0.66
CA ASN A 12 -9.87 -1.33 -1.73
C ASN A 12 -10.59 -1.22 -3.08
N LEU A 13 -11.63 -2.03 -3.30
CA LEU A 13 -12.42 -2.00 -4.54
C LEU A 13 -13.09 -0.65 -4.78
N GLN A 14 -13.68 -0.06 -3.74
CA GLN A 14 -14.27 1.27 -3.81
C GLN A 14 -13.24 2.33 -4.19
N THR A 15 -12.03 2.29 -3.60
CA THR A 15 -10.97 3.23 -3.95
C THR A 15 -10.55 3.11 -5.41
N LEU A 16 -10.44 1.89 -5.94
CA LEU A 16 -10.11 1.68 -7.34
C LEU A 16 -11.17 2.24 -8.27
N ALA A 17 -12.45 2.04 -7.93
CA ALA A 17 -13.55 2.62 -8.71
C ALA A 17 -13.54 4.15 -8.64
N THR A 18 -13.47 4.73 -7.43
CA THR A 18 -13.46 6.17 -7.19
C THR A 18 -12.31 6.89 -7.88
N LEU A 19 -11.12 6.28 -7.86
CA LEU A 19 -9.92 6.85 -8.49
C LEU A 19 -9.72 6.35 -9.94
N GLU A 20 -10.64 5.56 -10.48
CA GLU A 20 -10.58 4.93 -11.81
C GLU A 20 -9.23 4.23 -12.07
N ILE A 21 -8.74 3.52 -11.07
CA ILE A 21 -7.46 2.81 -11.11
C ILE A 21 -7.71 1.38 -11.60
N THR A 22 -7.05 1.02 -12.70
CA THR A 22 -7.06 -0.35 -13.21
C THR A 22 -6.12 -1.26 -12.39
N PRO A 23 -6.30 -2.58 -12.41
CA PRO A 23 -5.40 -3.51 -11.71
C PRO A 23 -3.93 -3.36 -12.09
N ILE A 24 -3.63 -3.11 -13.37
CA ILE A 24 -2.26 -2.90 -13.87
C ILE A 24 -1.67 -1.60 -13.30
N PHE A 25 -2.47 -0.51 -13.29
CA PHE A 25 -1.99 0.76 -12.77
C PHE A 25 -1.77 0.70 -11.25
N ARG A 26 -2.63 -0.04 -10.52
CA ARG A 26 -2.43 -0.31 -9.09
C ARG A 26 -1.10 -1.01 -8.81
N GLU A 27 -0.73 -2.00 -9.63
CA GLU A 27 0.57 -2.68 -9.49
C GLU A 27 1.74 -1.74 -9.78
N LYS A 28 1.63 -0.92 -10.84
CA LYS A 28 2.60 0.13 -11.16
C LYS A 28 2.82 1.10 -9.99
N ILE A 29 1.75 1.52 -9.31
CA ILE A 29 1.84 2.39 -8.14
C ILE A 29 2.69 1.79 -7.03
N LEU A 30 2.61 0.47 -6.80
CA LEU A 30 3.44 -0.21 -5.81
C LEU A 30 4.91 -0.28 -6.22
N TYR A 31 5.19 -0.54 -7.50
CA TYR A 31 6.57 -0.54 -8.01
C TYR A 31 7.22 0.84 -7.99
N ASP A 32 6.42 1.89 -8.16
CA ASP A 32 6.87 3.27 -8.18
C ASP A 32 6.88 3.91 -6.77
N LEU A 33 6.71 3.14 -5.68
CA LEU A 33 6.76 3.67 -4.30
C LEU A 33 8.17 4.16 -3.97
N GLU A 34 8.25 5.34 -3.35
CA GLU A 34 9.52 5.96 -2.99
C GLU A 34 9.70 6.06 -1.46
N VAL A 35 10.92 6.36 -1.02
CA VAL A 35 11.22 6.57 0.41
C VAL A 35 10.37 7.69 1.01
N SER A 36 10.03 8.71 0.23
CA SER A 36 9.13 9.79 0.67
C SER A 36 7.67 9.37 0.86
N ASP A 37 7.26 8.23 0.29
CA ASP A 37 5.92 7.67 0.45
C ASP A 37 5.81 6.85 1.74
N TYR A 38 6.92 6.53 2.39
CA TYR A 38 6.94 5.76 3.63
C TYR A 38 6.25 6.52 4.78
N ILE A 39 5.41 5.79 5.53
CA ILE A 39 4.70 6.28 6.72
C ILE A 39 5.24 5.57 7.98
N GLU A 40 5.15 4.25 8.03
CA GLU A 40 5.52 3.46 9.21
C GLU A 40 5.89 2.01 8.84
N GLY A 41 6.71 1.38 9.68
CA GLY A 41 7.21 0.03 9.50
C GLY A 41 8.66 -0.15 10.01
N PRO A 42 9.17 -1.39 10.04
CA PRO A 42 8.40 -2.62 10.01
C PRO A 42 7.43 -2.71 11.21
N LEU A 43 6.22 -3.20 10.96
CA LEU A 43 5.22 -3.53 11.98
C LEU A 43 5.05 -5.05 12.05
N GLU A 44 4.80 -5.59 13.23
CA GLU A 44 4.49 -7.02 13.37
C GLU A 44 3.22 -7.39 12.60
N GLU A 45 3.32 -8.42 11.75
CA GLU A 45 2.19 -8.98 11.00
C GLU A 45 1.49 -10.05 11.85
N ASN A 46 0.46 -9.63 12.60
CA ASN A 46 -0.28 -10.53 13.48
C ASN A 46 -1.55 -11.13 12.84
N LEU A 47 -1.89 -10.78 11.59
CA LEU A 47 -3.18 -11.08 10.95
C LEU A 47 -3.13 -12.25 9.94
N LEU A 48 -2.00 -12.48 9.29
CA LEU A 48 -1.77 -13.48 8.23
C LEU A 48 -0.59 -14.42 8.56
N GLY A 49 0.06 -14.27 9.72
CA GLY A 49 1.24 -15.03 10.11
C GLY A 49 2.48 -14.70 9.25
N GLY A 50 2.52 -13.47 8.72
CA GLY A 50 3.69 -12.88 8.09
C GLY A 50 4.72 -12.41 9.13
N GLU A 51 5.88 -11.95 8.66
CA GLU A 51 6.93 -11.45 9.56
C GLU A 51 6.74 -9.95 9.81
N GLU A 52 6.70 -9.14 8.74
CA GLU A 52 6.67 -7.68 8.86
C GLU A 52 5.75 -7.02 7.82
N MET A 53 5.17 -5.86 8.20
CA MET A 53 4.38 -4.99 7.34
C MET A 53 4.97 -3.59 7.25
N TRP A 54 4.73 -2.94 6.11
CA TRP A 54 5.03 -1.54 5.89
C TRP A 54 3.80 -0.81 5.40
N VAL A 55 3.71 0.44 5.81
CA VAL A 55 2.66 1.37 5.42
C VAL A 55 3.30 2.50 4.63
N PHE A 56 2.69 2.77 3.50
CA PHE A 56 3.02 3.85 2.60
C PHE A 56 1.77 4.70 2.36
N GLY A 57 1.98 5.97 2.05
CA GLY A 57 0.98 6.89 1.58
C GLY A 57 1.38 7.44 0.24
N ARG A 58 0.42 7.65 -0.66
CA ARG A 58 0.70 8.34 -1.92
C ARG A 58 -0.45 9.21 -2.33
N GLU A 59 -0.14 10.41 -2.83
CA GLU A 59 -1.17 11.25 -3.45
C GLU A 59 -1.48 10.74 -4.87
N ILE A 60 -2.73 10.38 -5.11
CA ILE A 60 -3.23 9.90 -6.40
C ILE A 60 -4.52 10.64 -6.71
N LYS A 61 -4.56 11.35 -7.84
CA LYS A 61 -5.72 12.20 -8.22
C LYS A 61 -6.15 13.14 -7.07
N LYS A 62 -5.18 13.77 -6.40
CA LYS A 62 -5.39 14.68 -5.24
C LYS A 62 -6.01 14.02 -4.00
N GLN A 63 -6.02 12.69 -3.95
CA GLN A 63 -6.46 11.93 -2.79
C GLN A 63 -5.27 11.22 -2.16
N GLU A 64 -5.20 11.26 -0.84
CA GLU A 64 -4.21 10.49 -0.10
C GLU A 64 -4.62 9.02 -0.08
N VAL A 65 -3.77 8.12 -0.57
CA VAL A 65 -4.04 6.68 -0.62
C VAL A 65 -3.13 5.97 0.36
N TYR A 66 -3.76 5.32 1.34
CA TYR A 66 -3.13 4.44 2.32
C TYR A 66 -2.86 3.07 1.69
N ILE A 67 -1.60 2.65 1.74
CA ILE A 67 -1.09 1.42 1.14
C ILE A 67 -0.41 0.62 2.23
N LYS A 68 -0.82 -0.64 2.43
CA LYS A 68 -0.17 -1.54 3.40
C LYS A 68 0.25 -2.82 2.71
N ILE A 69 1.53 -3.15 2.81
CA ILE A 69 2.12 -4.36 2.21
C ILE A 69 2.83 -5.20 3.27
N THR A 70 2.88 -6.51 3.04
CA THR A 70 3.82 -7.42 3.69
C THR A 70 4.62 -8.15 2.61
N LEU A 71 5.89 -8.41 2.89
CA LEU A 71 6.73 -9.23 2.02
C LEU A 71 6.35 -10.71 2.08
N GLY A 72 5.52 -11.12 3.05
CA GLY A 72 5.22 -12.51 3.33
C GLY A 72 6.44 -13.25 3.88
N LYS A 73 6.41 -14.58 3.87
CA LYS A 73 7.57 -15.41 4.26
C LYS A 73 8.58 -15.47 3.12
N SER A 74 9.82 -15.85 3.42
CA SER A 74 10.84 -16.15 2.40
C SER A 74 10.24 -16.98 1.24
N SER A 75 10.49 -16.59 0.00
CA SER A 75 9.94 -17.18 -1.25
C SER A 75 8.43 -17.00 -1.51
N SER A 76 7.73 -16.18 -0.72
CA SER A 76 6.33 -15.80 -0.96
C SER A 76 6.23 -14.57 -1.87
N GLN A 77 5.04 -14.35 -2.44
CA GLN A 77 4.73 -13.09 -3.10
C GLN A 77 4.48 -11.98 -2.07
N THR A 78 4.83 -10.75 -2.41
CA THR A 78 4.36 -9.57 -1.67
C THR A 78 2.84 -9.54 -1.66
N ILE A 79 2.26 -9.25 -0.50
CA ILE A 79 0.82 -9.13 -0.32
C ILE A 79 0.48 -7.67 -0.04
N CYS A 80 -0.33 -7.05 -0.89
CA CYS A 80 -0.96 -5.76 -0.65
C CYS A 80 -2.26 -5.97 0.14
N ILE A 81 -2.20 -5.67 1.43
CA ILE A 81 -3.29 -5.84 2.39
C ILE A 81 -4.32 -4.70 2.25
N SER A 82 -3.83 -3.46 2.17
CA SER A 82 -4.66 -2.26 2.04
C SER A 82 -4.23 -1.42 0.84
N PHE A 83 -5.20 -0.92 0.10
CA PHE A 83 -5.02 0.07 -0.97
C PHE A 83 -6.28 0.92 -1.03
N HIS A 84 -6.40 1.91 -0.16
CA HIS A 84 -7.62 2.72 -0.07
C HIS A 84 -7.35 4.18 0.22
N ILE A 85 -8.28 5.07 -0.13
CA ILE A 85 -8.23 6.48 0.28
C ILE A 85 -8.12 6.55 1.81
N ALA A 86 -7.21 7.37 2.31
CA ALA A 86 -6.96 7.54 3.74
C ALA A 86 -8.16 8.21 4.42
N GLU A 87 -8.52 7.74 5.61
CA GLU A 87 -9.62 8.30 6.39
C GLU A 87 -9.18 9.52 7.22
N HIS A 88 -7.87 9.63 7.44
CA HIS A 88 -7.23 10.68 8.22
C HIS A 88 -5.96 11.14 7.49
N PRO A 89 -5.55 12.42 7.67
CA PRO A 89 -4.29 12.90 7.12
C PRO A 89 -3.11 12.03 7.58
N MET A 90 -2.27 11.62 6.66
CA MET A 90 -1.10 10.78 6.98
C MET A 90 0.14 11.64 7.27
N LYS A 91 1.10 11.04 7.97
CA LYS A 91 2.38 11.67 8.31
C LYS A 91 3.49 10.96 7.57
N TYR A 92 4.31 11.71 6.85
CA TYR A 92 5.41 11.19 6.06
C TYR A 92 6.75 11.53 6.73
N PRO A 93 7.27 10.68 7.62
CA PRO A 93 8.47 11.00 8.39
C PRO A 93 9.72 11.22 7.53
N LEU A 94 9.74 10.69 6.30
CA LEU A 94 10.88 10.75 5.39
C LEU A 94 10.67 11.70 4.19
N LYS A 95 9.52 12.36 4.11
CA LYS A 95 9.25 13.34 3.06
C LYS A 95 9.82 14.69 3.47
N GLN A 96 10.82 15.16 2.74
CA GLN A 96 11.41 16.48 2.99
C GLN A 96 10.39 17.56 2.63
N THR A 97 10.16 18.49 3.56
CA THR A 97 9.45 19.73 3.27
C THR A 97 10.42 20.61 2.48
N THR A 98 10.19 20.78 1.18
CA THR A 98 10.90 21.80 0.38
C THR A 98 10.23 23.15 0.57
#